data_AF-A0A7Y7ST96-F1
#
_entry.id   AF-A0A7Y7ST96-F1
#
_cell.length_a   1.000
_cell.length_b   1.000
_cell.length_c   1.000
_cell.angle_alpha   90.00
_cell.angle_beta   90.00
_cell.angle_gamma   90.00
#
_symmetry.space_group_name_H-M   'P 1'
#
loop_
_entity.id
_entity.type
_entity.pdbx_description
1 polymer ?
#
loop_
_entity_poly.entity_id
_entity_poly.type
_entity_poly.pdbx_seq_one_letter_code
_entity_poly.pdbx_strand_id
1 'polypeptide(L)'
;MMTYAQIERDSKEIIRSIGSTERDVPSFFCMFSNVKYHFFAYCIFGAMSYFSLPQPKSIALWLFFAAFGIFHWLVIFSLTASYASLFNMIGADKLKNLELAKVIKGKFRAYGVVWFVAIIVFGLASVLTEWSILPLVIGNFIAVFLIFIVFNMDMSRYQVSAMIGAAKASRNK
;
A
#
# COMPACT_ATOMS: atom_id res chain seq x y z
N MET A 1 -14.03 -16.19 9.91
CA MET A 1 -13.53 -15.48 11.10
C MET A 1 -12.46 -16.35 11.75
N MET A 2 -11.29 -15.79 12.09
CA MET A 2 -10.31 -16.49 12.93
C MET A 2 -10.72 -16.39 14.39
N THR A 3 -10.47 -17.44 15.16
CA THR A 3 -10.63 -17.43 16.62
C THR A 3 -9.47 -16.71 17.30
N TYR A 4 -9.73 -16.19 18.50
CA TYR A 4 -8.70 -15.54 19.32
C TYR A 4 -7.46 -16.43 19.53
N ALA A 5 -7.68 -17.71 19.86
CA ALA A 5 -6.62 -18.69 20.11
C ALA A 5 -5.74 -18.96 18.86
N GLN A 6 -6.31 -18.89 17.65
CA GLN A 6 -5.54 -18.98 16.41
C GLN A 6 -4.68 -17.73 16.19
N ILE A 7 -5.23 -16.54 16.44
CA ILE A 7 -4.47 -15.29 16.28
C ILE A 7 -3.31 -15.25 17.27
N GLU A 8 -3.52 -15.60 18.54
CA GLU A 8 -2.44 -15.59 19.54
C GLU A 8 -1.31 -16.56 19.19
N ARG A 9 -1.66 -17.77 18.74
CA ARG A 9 -0.70 -18.80 18.32
C ARG A 9 0.15 -18.32 17.13
N ASP A 10 -0.51 -17.89 16.06
CA ASP A 10 0.16 -17.41 14.85
C ASP A 10 1.03 -16.18 15.15
N SER A 11 0.57 -15.29 16.02
CA SER A 11 1.33 -14.09 16.42
C SER A 11 2.62 -14.45 17.16
N LYS A 12 2.56 -15.39 18.11
CA LYS A 12 3.75 -15.87 18.83
C LYS A 12 4.74 -16.53 17.86
N GLU A 13 4.24 -17.27 16.88
CA GLU A 13 5.08 -17.95 15.90
C GLU A 13 5.73 -16.99 14.90
N ILE A 14 5.02 -15.93 14.50
CA ILE A 14 5.56 -14.81 13.69
C ILE A 14 6.70 -14.11 14.44
N ILE A 15 6.47 -13.71 15.70
CA ILE A 15 7.46 -13.01 16.52
C ILE A 15 8.69 -13.88 16.72
N ARG A 16 8.51 -15.17 17.06
CA ARG A 16 9.60 -16.13 17.22
C ARG A 16 10.39 -16.31 15.93
N SER A 17 9.70 -16.42 14.79
CA SER A 17 10.35 -16.58 13.49
C SER A 17 11.21 -15.37 13.17
N ILE A 18 10.68 -14.14 13.22
CA ILE A 18 11.46 -12.91 12.98
C ILE A 18 12.65 -12.79 13.93
N GLY A 19 12.45 -13.08 15.21
CA GLY A 19 13.52 -13.09 16.22
C GLY A 19 14.60 -14.15 15.98
N SER A 20 14.33 -15.20 15.21
CA SER A 20 15.29 -16.28 14.91
C SER A 20 15.92 -16.22 13.52
N THR A 21 15.34 -15.46 12.58
CA THR A 21 15.78 -15.45 11.17
C THR A 21 17.01 -14.56 10.91
N GLU A 22 18.12 -15.10 10.37
CA GLU A 22 19.30 -14.33 9.90
C GLU A 22 19.13 -13.74 8.48
N ARG A 23 17.90 -13.52 8.02
CA ARG A 23 17.63 -13.06 6.64
C ARG A 23 17.88 -11.57 6.51
N ASP A 24 18.46 -11.20 5.39
CA ASP A 24 18.71 -9.81 5.01
C ASP A 24 17.42 -8.99 5.00
N VAL A 25 17.54 -7.75 5.49
CA VAL A 25 16.48 -6.75 5.41
C VAL A 25 16.18 -6.49 3.93
N PRO A 26 14.93 -6.66 3.49
CA PRO A 26 14.58 -6.44 2.08
C PRO A 26 14.89 -5.01 1.64
N SER A 27 15.46 -4.88 0.44
CA SER A 27 15.74 -3.58 -0.18
C SER A 27 14.45 -2.77 -0.35
N PHE A 28 14.57 -1.44 -0.19
CA PHE A 28 13.50 -0.46 -0.45
C PHE A 28 12.87 -0.66 -1.84
N PHE A 29 13.61 -1.12 -2.84
CA PHE A 29 13.04 -1.31 -4.19
C PHE A 29 12.21 -2.59 -4.36
N CYS A 30 12.30 -3.55 -3.44
CA CYS A 30 11.54 -4.81 -3.51
C CYS A 30 10.01 -4.57 -3.52
N MET A 31 9.58 -3.44 -2.94
CA MET A 31 8.20 -3.01 -2.85
C MET A 31 7.55 -2.63 -4.16
N PHE A 32 8.35 -2.14 -5.11
CA PHE A 32 7.84 -1.65 -6.39
C PHE A 32 7.07 -2.77 -7.09
N SER A 33 7.47 -4.02 -6.87
CA SER A 33 6.77 -5.21 -7.38
C SER A 33 5.28 -5.28 -6.99
N ASN A 34 4.88 -4.78 -5.82
CA ASN A 34 3.52 -4.91 -5.29
C ASN A 34 2.56 -3.82 -5.75
N VAL A 35 3.09 -2.63 -6.07
CA VAL A 35 2.29 -1.43 -6.40
C VAL A 35 2.66 -0.83 -7.76
N LYS A 36 3.56 -1.46 -8.53
CA LYS A 36 3.99 -1.01 -9.87
C LYS A 36 2.81 -0.74 -10.80
N TYR A 37 1.79 -1.59 -10.80
CA TYR A 37 0.66 -1.43 -11.71
C TYR A 37 -0.16 -0.18 -11.38
N HIS A 38 -0.41 0.07 -10.10
CA HIS A 38 -1.05 1.30 -9.63
C HIS A 38 -0.24 2.53 -10.00
N PHE A 39 1.08 2.49 -9.77
CA PHE A 39 1.97 3.61 -10.09
C PHE A 39 2.03 3.89 -11.59
N PHE A 40 2.18 2.85 -12.43
CA PHE A 40 2.19 3.02 -13.88
C PHE A 40 0.86 3.55 -14.39
N ALA A 41 -0.27 3.02 -13.93
CA ALA A 41 -1.59 3.54 -14.29
C ALA A 41 -1.72 5.02 -13.91
N TYR A 42 -1.31 5.38 -12.70
CA TYR A 42 -1.29 6.76 -12.23
C TYR A 42 -0.42 7.66 -13.12
N CYS A 43 0.80 7.27 -13.45
CA CYS A 43 1.69 8.06 -14.29
C CYS A 43 1.16 8.20 -15.72
N ILE A 44 0.55 7.15 -16.29
CA ILE A 44 -0.06 7.18 -17.63
C ILE A 44 -1.21 8.19 -17.64
N PHE A 45 -2.15 8.09 -16.70
CA PHE A 45 -3.25 9.06 -16.61
C PHE A 45 -2.77 10.47 -16.32
N GLY A 46 -1.76 10.62 -15.46
CA GLY A 46 -1.12 11.89 -15.19
C GLY A 46 -0.58 12.52 -16.48
N ALA A 47 0.23 11.79 -17.25
CA ALA A 47 0.75 12.25 -18.53
C ALA A 47 -0.37 12.56 -19.53
N MET A 48 -1.38 11.69 -19.66
CA MET A 48 -2.52 11.92 -20.54
C MET A 48 -3.30 13.18 -20.16
N SER A 49 -3.48 13.47 -18.86
CA SER A 49 -4.20 14.66 -18.38
C SER A 49 -3.57 15.99 -18.83
N TYR A 50 -2.29 15.99 -19.21
CA TYR A 50 -1.61 17.16 -19.78
C TYR A 50 -2.00 17.41 -21.24
N PHE A 51 -2.08 16.32 -22.02
CA PHE A 51 -2.38 16.39 -23.45
C PHE A 51 -3.89 16.39 -23.76
N SER A 52 -4.72 16.06 -22.78
CA SER A 52 -6.17 15.97 -22.93
C SER A 52 -6.82 17.35 -22.97
N LEU A 53 -7.89 17.47 -23.75
CA LEU A 53 -8.70 18.70 -23.81
C LEU A 53 -9.80 18.67 -22.73
N PRO A 54 -10.04 19.79 -22.02
CA PRO A 54 -9.36 21.09 -22.19
C PRO A 54 -7.96 21.10 -21.58
N GLN A 55 -7.02 21.76 -22.26
CA GLN A 55 -5.66 21.92 -21.77
C GLN A 55 -5.65 22.65 -20.41
N PRO A 56 -4.67 22.34 -19.53
CA PRO A 56 -4.59 23.00 -18.23
C PRO A 56 -4.50 24.52 -18.41
N LYS A 57 -5.40 25.26 -17.74
CA LYS A 57 -5.43 26.74 -17.77
C LYS A 57 -4.12 27.37 -17.31
N SER A 58 -3.34 26.65 -16.50
CA SER A 58 -2.01 27.05 -16.04
C SER A 58 -1.09 25.84 -15.96
N ILE A 59 0.00 25.86 -16.73
CA ILE A 59 1.03 24.82 -16.71
C ILE A 59 1.72 24.74 -15.34
N ALA A 60 1.92 25.87 -14.66
CA ALA A 60 2.53 25.92 -13.34
C ALA A 60 1.66 25.19 -12.30
N LEU A 61 0.34 25.41 -12.36
CA LEU A 61 -0.59 24.72 -11.46
C LEU A 61 -0.61 23.21 -11.73
N TRP A 62 -0.60 22.81 -13.00
CA TRP A 62 -0.52 21.40 -13.38
C TRP A 62 0.77 20.76 -12.87
N LEU A 63 1.92 21.40 -13.05
CA LEU A 63 3.22 20.94 -12.57
C LEU A 63 3.26 20.82 -11.04
N PHE A 64 2.66 21.77 -10.32
CA PHE A 64 2.54 21.71 -8.87
C PHE A 64 1.77 20.46 -8.41
N PHE A 65 0.61 20.18 -9.01
CA PHE A 65 -0.18 18.99 -8.68
C PHE A 65 0.50 17.69 -9.11
N ALA A 66 1.18 17.68 -10.25
CA ALA A 66 1.98 16.53 -10.68
C ALA A 66 3.10 16.24 -9.67
N ALA A 67 3.86 17.26 -9.25
CA ALA A 67 4.93 17.12 -8.27
C ALA A 67 4.40 16.66 -6.91
N PHE A 68 3.29 17.24 -6.43
CA PHE A 68 2.63 16.81 -5.20
C PHE A 68 2.17 15.35 -5.29
N GLY A 69 1.59 14.94 -6.42
CA GLY A 69 1.18 13.57 -6.68
C GLY A 69 2.34 12.58 -6.62
N ILE A 70 3.48 12.90 -7.24
CA ILE A 70 4.69 12.07 -7.18
C ILE A 70 5.27 12.02 -5.76
N PHE A 71 5.29 13.15 -5.04
CA PHE A 71 5.70 13.16 -3.64
C PHE A 71 4.82 12.26 -2.77
N HIS A 72 3.50 12.30 -2.97
CA HIS A 72 2.57 11.40 -2.28
C HIS A 72 2.88 9.92 -2.57
N TRP A 73 3.28 9.58 -3.80
CA TRP A 73 3.74 8.22 -4.12
C TRP A 73 4.98 7.77 -3.35
N LEU A 74 5.91 8.68 -3.02
CA LEU A 74 7.06 8.36 -2.17
C LEU A 74 6.62 7.92 -0.76
N VAL A 75 5.58 8.55 -0.21
CA VAL A 75 4.98 8.16 1.07
C VAL A 75 4.33 6.78 0.98
N ILE A 76 3.57 6.52 -0.07
CA ILE A 76 2.92 5.22 -0.31
C ILE A 76 3.95 4.10 -0.45
N PHE A 77 5.03 4.35 -1.20
CA PHE A 77 6.13 3.40 -1.29
C PHE A 77 6.72 3.14 0.09
N SER A 78 7.09 4.18 0.83
CA SER A 78 7.67 4.02 2.17
C SER A 78 6.78 3.19 3.11
N LEU A 79 5.46 3.39 3.09
CA LEU A 79 4.52 2.57 3.84
C LEU A 79 4.51 1.12 3.36
N THR A 80 4.41 0.89 2.06
CA THR A 80 4.41 -0.46 1.46
C THR A 80 5.71 -1.21 1.82
N ALA A 81 6.82 -0.49 2.01
CA ALA A 81 8.13 -1.02 2.43
C ALA A 81 8.06 -1.72 3.74
N SER A 82 7.55 -0.99 4.72
CA SER A 82 7.53 -1.42 6.10
C SER A 82 6.71 -2.69 6.22
N TYR A 83 5.57 -2.76 5.51
CA TYR A 83 4.73 -3.94 5.48
C TYR A 83 5.38 -5.12 4.73
N ALA A 84 5.91 -4.90 3.52
CA ALA A 84 6.56 -5.96 2.74
C ALA A 84 7.79 -6.54 3.44
N SER A 85 8.56 -5.69 4.13
CA SER A 85 9.74 -6.07 4.89
C SER A 85 9.41 -7.08 6.00
N LEU A 86 8.35 -6.80 6.78
CA LEU A 86 7.88 -7.68 7.85
C LEU A 86 7.51 -9.08 7.35
N PHE A 87 6.81 -9.17 6.21
CA PHE A 87 6.42 -10.47 5.65
C PHE A 87 7.60 -11.24 5.06
N ASN A 88 8.55 -10.55 4.41
CA ASN A 88 9.73 -11.20 3.83
C ASN A 88 10.67 -11.80 4.90
N MET A 89 10.75 -11.19 6.09
CA MET A 89 11.56 -11.68 7.22
C MET A 89 11.05 -12.99 7.84
N ILE A 90 9.76 -13.29 7.76
CA ILE A 90 9.17 -14.53 8.30
C ILE A 90 9.47 -15.73 7.38
N GLY A 91 9.61 -15.48 6.08
CA GLY A 91 9.91 -16.47 5.05
C GLY A 91 8.69 -17.18 4.48
N ALA A 92 8.72 -17.40 3.15
CA ALA A 92 7.58 -17.85 2.36
C ALA A 92 6.98 -19.20 2.80
N ASP A 93 7.80 -20.12 3.29
CA ASP A 93 7.36 -21.46 3.67
C ASP A 93 6.61 -21.47 5.00
N LYS A 94 7.05 -20.66 5.97
CA LYS A 94 6.32 -20.47 7.23
C LYS A 94 5.07 -19.61 7.04
N LEU A 95 5.12 -18.60 6.17
CA LEU A 95 3.96 -17.75 5.85
C LEU A 95 2.78 -18.53 5.28
N LYS A 96 3.05 -19.60 4.51
CA LYS A 96 2.01 -20.46 3.92
C LYS A 96 1.26 -21.30 4.95
N ASN A 97 1.79 -21.47 6.15
CA ASN A 97 1.16 -22.28 7.19
C ASN A 97 0.40 -21.43 8.21
N LEU A 98 0.66 -20.12 8.26
CA LEU A 98 -0.01 -19.18 9.18
C LEU A 98 -1.31 -18.65 8.56
N GLU A 99 -2.44 -18.92 9.21
CA GLU A 99 -3.75 -18.41 8.78
C GLU A 99 -3.81 -16.89 8.89
N LEU A 100 -3.19 -16.32 9.93
CA LEU A 100 -3.12 -14.87 10.13
C LEU A 100 -2.45 -14.16 8.94
N ALA A 101 -1.34 -14.70 8.45
CA ALA A 101 -0.63 -14.14 7.30
C ALA A 101 -1.47 -14.23 6.01
N LYS A 102 -2.21 -15.33 5.81
CA LYS A 102 -3.14 -15.47 4.67
C LYS A 102 -4.27 -14.47 4.73
N VAL A 103 -4.88 -14.27 5.90
CA VAL A 103 -5.97 -13.31 6.09
C VAL A 103 -5.47 -11.88 5.81
N ILE A 104 -4.33 -11.50 6.37
CA ILE A 104 -3.76 -10.15 6.17
C ILE A 104 -3.41 -9.94 4.68
N LYS A 105 -2.75 -10.92 4.04
CA LYS A 105 -2.44 -10.86 2.59
C LYS A 105 -3.70 -10.76 1.74
N GLY A 106 -4.76 -11.50 2.08
CA GLY A 106 -6.06 -11.44 1.41
C GLY A 106 -6.69 -10.05 1.48
N LYS A 107 -6.69 -9.45 2.68
CA LYS A 107 -7.15 -8.07 2.89
C LYS A 107 -6.33 -7.09 2.06
N PHE A 108 -5.00 -7.11 2.16
CA PHE A 108 -4.12 -6.26 1.35
C PHE A 108 -4.41 -6.36 -0.16
N ARG A 109 -4.65 -7.57 -0.67
CA ARG A 109 -5.01 -7.77 -2.07
C ARG A 109 -6.37 -7.15 -2.41
N ALA A 110 -7.38 -7.35 -1.56
CA ALA A 110 -8.72 -6.80 -1.77
C ALA A 110 -8.71 -5.27 -1.78
N TYR A 111 -8.11 -4.64 -0.76
CA TYR A 111 -7.93 -3.19 -0.71
C TYR A 111 -7.07 -2.67 -1.86
N GLY A 112 -6.03 -3.42 -2.26
CA GLY A 112 -5.22 -3.10 -3.43
C GLY A 112 -6.03 -3.07 -4.73
N VAL A 113 -6.94 -4.03 -4.94
CA VAL A 113 -7.84 -4.03 -6.11
C VAL A 113 -8.79 -2.84 -6.08
N VAL A 114 -9.43 -2.56 -4.93
CA VAL A 114 -10.32 -1.41 -4.77
C VAL A 114 -9.57 -0.09 -5.06
N TRP A 115 -8.36 0.04 -4.54
CA TRP A 115 -7.51 1.19 -4.82
C TRP A 115 -7.15 1.32 -6.30
N PHE A 116 -6.83 0.20 -6.96
CA PHE A 116 -6.54 0.20 -8.39
C PHE A 116 -7.74 0.72 -9.20
N VAL A 117 -8.93 0.21 -8.91
CA VAL A 117 -10.18 0.66 -9.54
C VAL A 117 -10.39 2.17 -9.31
N ALA A 118 -10.13 2.67 -8.10
CA ALA A 118 -10.22 4.10 -7.82
C ALA A 118 -9.23 4.93 -8.67
N ILE A 119 -7.98 4.46 -8.85
CA ILE A 119 -7.01 5.12 -9.76
C ILE A 119 -7.54 5.17 -11.19
N ILE A 120 -8.15 4.09 -11.69
CA ILE A 120 -8.73 4.08 -13.04
C ILE A 120 -9.87 5.11 -13.14
N VAL A 121 -10.79 5.13 -12.17
CA VAL A 121 -11.93 6.06 -12.16
C VAL A 121 -11.46 7.52 -12.12
N PHE A 122 -10.55 7.85 -11.21
CA PHE A 122 -10.01 9.21 -11.10
C PHE A 122 -9.09 9.57 -12.27
N GLY A 123 -8.38 8.59 -12.83
CA GLY A 123 -7.57 8.74 -14.04
C GLY A 123 -8.42 9.11 -15.25
N LEU A 124 -9.53 8.39 -15.47
CA LEU A 124 -10.50 8.73 -16.50
C LEU A 124 -11.11 10.11 -16.26
N ALA A 125 -11.50 10.43 -15.02
CA ALA A 125 -11.99 11.77 -14.68
C ALA A 125 -10.95 12.86 -14.98
N SER A 126 -9.65 12.59 -14.76
CA SER A 126 -8.58 13.55 -15.03
C SER A 126 -8.32 13.82 -16.51
N VAL A 127 -8.74 12.89 -17.37
CA VAL A 127 -8.58 12.96 -18.83
C VAL A 127 -9.83 13.52 -19.49
N LEU A 128 -11.02 13.21 -18.95
CA LEU A 128 -12.30 13.50 -19.59
C LEU A 128 -13.01 14.75 -19.06
N THR A 129 -12.50 15.37 -17.99
CA THR A 129 -13.14 16.55 -17.38
C THR A 129 -12.23 17.77 -17.42
N GLU A 130 -12.82 18.95 -17.26
CA GLU A 130 -12.09 20.22 -17.21
C GLU A 130 -11.17 20.36 -16.00
N TRP A 131 -11.24 19.42 -15.05
CA TRP A 131 -10.50 19.43 -13.81
C TRP A 131 -9.06 18.94 -14.00
N SER A 132 -8.69 18.48 -15.21
CA SER A 132 -7.34 18.04 -15.58
C SER A 132 -6.79 17.08 -14.53
N ILE A 133 -5.55 17.23 -14.07
CA ILE A 133 -4.89 16.30 -13.14
C ILE A 133 -5.50 16.24 -11.71
N LEU A 134 -6.35 17.20 -11.31
CA LEU A 134 -6.86 17.29 -9.92
C LEU A 134 -7.58 16.03 -9.44
N PRO A 135 -8.57 15.46 -10.18
CA PRO A 135 -9.30 14.28 -9.72
C PRO A 135 -8.37 13.11 -9.47
N LEU A 136 -7.34 12.93 -10.30
CA LEU A 136 -6.34 11.87 -10.14
C LEU A 136 -5.50 12.08 -8.87
N VAL A 137 -4.97 13.28 -8.66
CA VAL A 137 -4.09 13.58 -7.52
C VAL A 137 -4.86 13.55 -6.20
N ILE A 138 -5.93 14.34 -6.10
CA ILE A 138 -6.73 14.49 -4.88
C ILE A 138 -7.52 13.21 -4.62
N GLY A 139 -8.10 12.60 -5.66
CA GLY A 139 -8.84 11.35 -5.54
C GLY A 139 -7.92 10.21 -5.07
N ASN A 140 -6.71 10.10 -5.60
CA ASN A 140 -5.74 9.11 -5.11
C ASN A 140 -5.35 9.36 -3.64
N PHE A 141 -5.12 10.62 -3.26
CA PHE A 141 -4.86 10.98 -1.86
C PHE A 141 -5.99 10.56 -0.92
N ILE A 142 -7.23 10.94 -1.24
CA ILE A 142 -8.41 10.59 -0.44
C ILE A 142 -8.61 9.08 -0.41
N ALA A 143 -8.49 8.38 -1.54
CA ALA A 143 -8.67 6.93 -1.59
C ALA A 143 -7.66 6.19 -0.72
N VAL A 144 -6.38 6.55 -0.80
CA VAL A 144 -5.33 5.96 0.05
C VAL A 144 -5.61 6.24 1.53
N PHE A 145 -6.01 7.47 1.87
CA PHE A 145 -6.32 7.83 3.25
C PHE A 145 -7.53 7.05 3.80
N LEU A 146 -8.62 6.95 3.04
CA LEU A 146 -9.80 6.18 3.43
C LEU A 146 -9.50 4.70 3.53
N ILE A 147 -8.76 4.12 2.57
CA ILE A 147 -8.33 2.73 2.62
C ILE A 147 -7.46 2.48 3.85
N PHE A 148 -6.57 3.40 4.20
CA PHE A 148 -5.79 3.29 5.42
C PHE A 148 -6.68 3.26 6.66
N ILE A 149 -7.66 4.15 6.79
CA ILE A 149 -8.59 4.15 7.92
C ILE A 149 -9.39 2.84 7.99
N VAL A 150 -10.02 2.44 6.87
CA VAL A 150 -10.85 1.24 6.81
C VAL A 150 -10.00 -0.01 7.08
N PHE A 151 -8.79 -0.09 6.53
CA PHE A 151 -7.86 -1.18 6.81
C PHE A 151 -7.51 -1.25 8.30
N ASN A 152 -7.25 -0.12 8.97
CA ASN A 152 -6.98 -0.10 10.40
C ASN A 152 -8.20 -0.49 11.26
N MET A 153 -9.42 -0.14 10.82
CA MET A 153 -10.66 -0.53 11.50
C MET A 153 -11.00 -2.01 11.31
N ASP A 154 -10.75 -2.53 10.10
CA ASP A 154 -11.02 -3.92 9.72
C ASP A 154 -9.95 -4.88 10.29
N MET A 155 -8.73 -4.41 10.50
CA MET A 155 -7.71 -5.15 11.22
C MET A 155 -8.05 -5.24 12.71
N SER A 156 -8.17 -6.47 13.23
CA SER A 156 -8.43 -6.64 14.66
C SER A 156 -7.24 -6.14 15.49
N ARG A 157 -7.51 -5.66 16.72
CA ARG A 157 -6.47 -5.21 17.67
C ARG A 157 -5.33 -6.22 17.84
N TYR A 158 -5.63 -7.51 17.73
CA TYR A 158 -4.65 -8.58 17.84
C TYR A 158 -3.79 -8.74 16.59
N GLN A 159 -4.34 -8.52 15.39
CA GLN A 159 -3.56 -8.50 14.15
C GLN A 159 -2.57 -7.32 14.16
N VAL A 160 -3.04 -6.16 14.64
CA VAL A 160 -2.19 -4.97 14.84
C VAL A 160 -1.11 -5.22 15.89
N SER A 161 -1.45 -5.82 17.04
CA SER A 161 -0.49 -6.16 18.09
C SER A 161 0.56 -7.17 17.60
N ALA A 162 0.17 -8.15 16.78
CA ALA A 162 1.09 -9.10 16.16
C ALA A 162 2.10 -8.39 15.25
N MET A 163 1.64 -7.44 14.44
CA MET A 163 2.49 -6.63 13.57
C MET A 163 3.45 -5.72 14.33
N ILE A 164 2.98 -5.08 15.41
CA ILE A 164 3.82 -4.24 16.27
C ILE A 164 4.85 -5.10 17.02
N GLY A 165 4.45 -6.26 17.51
CA GLY A 165 5.35 -7.23 18.16
C GLY A 165 6.43 -7.74 17.20
N ALA A 166 6.04 -8.06 15.97
CA ALA A 166 6.94 -8.42 14.87
C ALA A 166 7.94 -7.29 14.55
N ALA A 167 7.47 -6.04 14.43
CA ALA A 167 8.32 -4.89 14.18
C ALA A 167 9.30 -4.62 15.33
N LYS A 168 8.87 -4.75 16.59
CA LYS A 168 9.73 -4.61 17.77
C LYS A 168 10.81 -5.70 17.81
N ALA A 169 10.45 -6.94 17.47
CA ALA A 169 11.41 -8.04 17.40
C ALA A 169 12.45 -7.82 16.30
N SER A 170 12.06 -7.26 15.15
CA SER A 170 12.98 -6.90 14.08
C SER A 170 13.96 -5.78 14.46
N ARG A 171 13.58 -4.84 15.34
CA ARG A 171 14.43 -3.71 15.74
C ARG A 171 15.44 -4.06 16.84
N ASN A 172 15.21 -5.15 17.57
CA ASN A 172 16.06 -5.62 18.67
C ASN A 172 17.07 -6.71 18.23
N LYS A 173 17.25 -6.87 16.93
CA LYS A 173 18.37 -7.60 16.31
C LYS A 173 19.40 -6.60 15.83
#